data_AF-E4Z1Y2-F1
#
_entry.id   AF-E4Z1Y2-F1
#
_cell.length_a   1.000
_cell.length_b   1.000
_cell.length_c   1.000
_cell.angle_alpha   90.00
_cell.angle_beta   90.00
_cell.angle_gamma   90.00
#
_symmetry.space_group_name_H-M   'P 1'
#
loop_
_entity.id
_entity.type
_entity.pdbx_description
1 polymer ?
#
loop_
_entity_poly.entity_id
_entity_poly.type
_entity_poly.pdbx_seq_one_letter_code
_entity_poly.pdbx_strand_id
1 'polypeptide(L)'
;MSGSAAARVDLRYRDTILSVNDEPVEDKSHEKIVQMMQQSGFLRLQVKRLLSWQTTIEKAEERGFGFGVRGGADFELPLYILRLYENEDKTRFRGIRVGDVLLAVNSINIANFTHQQAVDLIKKSYQTLQLRLRRGNGTVPALSRGFSR
;
A
#
# COMPACT_ATOMS: atom_id res chain seq x y z
N MET A 1 -10.97 19.33 -8.72
CA MET A 1 -11.24 19.16 -7.27
C MET A 1 -9.92 19.11 -6.52
N SER A 2 -9.34 20.27 -6.20
CA SER A 2 -8.09 20.39 -5.43
C SER A 2 -8.40 21.17 -4.15
N GLY A 3 -8.12 20.57 -2.98
CA GLY A 3 -8.20 21.29 -1.70
C GLY A 3 -9.09 20.68 -0.62
N SER A 4 -9.24 19.35 -0.52
CA SER A 4 -9.86 18.77 0.67
C SER A 4 -9.00 19.06 1.91
N ALA A 5 -9.62 19.21 3.08
CA ALA A 5 -8.92 19.39 4.35
C ALA A 5 -7.85 18.30 4.57
N ALA A 6 -8.14 17.06 4.14
CA ALA A 6 -7.22 15.93 4.17
C ALA A 6 -5.92 16.14 3.35
N ALA A 7 -5.93 16.96 2.30
CA ALA A 7 -4.71 17.26 1.52
C ALA A 7 -3.81 18.31 2.19
N ARG A 8 -4.34 19.05 3.18
CA ARG A 8 -3.59 20.05 3.97
C ARG A 8 -2.94 19.46 5.23
N VAL A 9 -3.25 18.21 5.54
CA VAL A 9 -2.68 17.43 6.65
C VAL A 9 -2.06 16.16 6.09
N ASP A 10 -1.03 15.60 6.73
CA ASP A 10 -0.40 14.33 6.31
C ASP A 10 -1.31 13.11 6.61
N LEU A 11 -2.63 13.23 6.46
CA LEU A 11 -3.55 12.10 6.64
C LEU A 11 -3.47 11.16 5.44
N ARG A 12 -3.28 9.87 5.71
CA ARG A 12 -3.10 8.85 4.68
C ARG A 12 -4.23 7.84 4.71
N TYR A 13 -4.51 7.27 3.55
CA TYR A 13 -5.38 6.10 3.45
C TYR A 13 -4.87 5.00 4.39
N ARG A 14 -5.76 4.48 5.25
CA ARG A 14 -5.51 3.51 6.34
C ARG A 14 -4.83 4.06 7.60
N ASP A 15 -4.70 5.37 7.78
CA ASP A 15 -4.47 5.92 9.11
C ASP A 15 -5.71 5.64 9.98
N THR A 16 -5.49 5.15 11.20
CA THR A 16 -6.57 4.89 12.17
C THR A 16 -6.77 6.13 13.02
N ILE A 17 -7.99 6.66 13.07
CA ILE A 17 -8.33 7.78 13.96
C ILE A 17 -8.42 7.23 15.38
N LEU A 18 -7.64 7.83 16.29
CA LEU A 18 -7.64 7.50 17.71
C LEU A 18 -8.52 8.46 18.52
N SER A 19 -8.55 9.73 18.13
CA SER A 19 -9.38 10.77 18.76
C SER A 19 -9.81 11.86 17.78
N VAL A 20 -10.92 12.52 18.08
CA VAL A 20 -11.43 13.71 17.39
C VAL A 20 -11.55 14.82 18.43
N ASN A 21 -10.84 15.93 18.23
CA ASN A 21 -10.78 17.07 19.15
C ASN A 21 -10.47 16.65 20.60
N ASP A 22 -9.43 15.82 20.74
CA ASP A 22 -8.92 15.28 22.00
C ASP A 22 -9.87 14.28 22.71
N GLU A 23 -11.02 13.94 22.10
CA GLU A 23 -11.93 12.90 22.58
C GLU A 23 -11.68 11.56 21.86
N PRO A 24 -11.36 10.46 22.58
CA PRO A 24 -11.11 9.14 21.99
C PRO A 24 -12.31 8.59 21.21
N VAL A 25 -12.08 7.80 20.16
CA VAL A 25 -13.17 7.25 19.31
C VAL A 25 -13.37 5.74 19.39
N GLU A 26 -12.54 5.01 20.14
CA GLU A 26 -12.51 3.53 20.15
C GLU A 26 -13.88 2.89 20.46
N ASP A 27 -14.62 3.44 21.43
CA ASP A 27 -15.92 2.91 21.86
C ASP A 27 -17.12 3.67 21.28
N LYS A 28 -16.92 4.52 20.26
CA LYS A 28 -17.96 5.37 19.70
C LYS A 28 -18.52 4.81 18.40
N SER A 29 -19.84 4.97 18.20
CA SER A 29 -20.46 4.63 16.92
C SER A 29 -19.96 5.55 15.79
N HIS A 30 -20.06 5.07 14.56
CA HIS A 30 -19.72 5.86 13.38
C HIS A 30 -20.51 7.18 13.34
N GLU A 31 -21.81 7.15 13.64
CA GLU A 31 -22.67 8.34 13.69
C GLU A 31 -22.19 9.34 14.72
N LYS A 32 -21.77 8.86 15.90
CA LYS A 32 -21.25 9.74 16.95
C LYS A 32 -19.94 10.40 16.53
N ILE A 33 -19.04 9.65 15.90
CA ILE A 33 -17.77 10.17 15.37
C ILE A 33 -18.04 11.23 14.29
N VAL A 34 -18.96 10.96 13.37
CA VAL A 34 -19.35 11.93 12.33
C VAL A 34 -19.93 13.20 12.96
N GLN A 35 -20.81 13.08 13.95
CA GLN A 35 -21.32 14.24 14.70
C GLN A 35 -20.20 15.05 15.35
N MET A 36 -19.25 14.39 16.03
CA MET A 36 -18.09 15.07 16.63
C MET A 36 -17.26 15.82 15.59
N MET A 37 -17.12 15.25 14.38
CA MET A 37 -16.40 15.91 13.29
C MET A 37 -17.16 17.10 12.69
N GLN A 38 -18.48 17.10 12.75
CA GLN A 38 -19.34 18.15 12.18
C GLN A 38 -19.61 19.30 13.16
N GLN A 39 -19.40 19.08 14.47
CA GLN A 39 -19.72 20.05 15.53
C GLN A 39 -18.66 21.16 15.72
N SER A 40 -17.53 21.11 15.02
CA SER A 40 -16.44 22.08 15.16
C SER A 40 -16.03 22.68 13.82
N GLY A 41 -15.69 23.98 13.83
CA GLY A 41 -15.10 24.66 12.68
C GLY A 41 -13.66 24.22 12.37
N PHE A 42 -13.02 23.49 13.30
CA PHE A 42 -11.69 22.90 13.12
C PHE A 42 -11.64 21.46 13.65
N LEU A 43 -10.81 20.62 13.03
CA LEU A 43 -10.61 19.23 13.45
C LEU A 43 -9.16 18.99 13.85
N ARG A 44 -8.96 18.59 15.11
CA ARG A 44 -7.72 17.99 15.59
C ARG A 44 -7.93 16.48 15.64
N LEU A 45 -7.15 15.74 14.87
CA LEU A 45 -7.18 14.28 14.88
C LEU A 45 -5.86 13.75 15.43
N GLN A 46 -5.92 12.85 16.41
CA GLN A 46 -4.79 11.97 16.69
C GLN A 46 -4.98 10.71 15.86
N VAL A 47 -3.95 10.32 15.11
CA VAL A 47 -4.00 9.15 14.23
C VAL A 47 -2.84 8.21 14.49
N LYS A 48 -3.11 6.92 14.36
CA LYS A 48 -2.09 5.87 14.32
C LYS A 48 -1.84 5.49 12.87
N ARG A 49 -0.60 5.71 12.41
CA ARG A 49 -0.16 5.25 11.09
C ARG A 49 0.40 3.84 11.19
N LEU A 50 -0.19 2.92 10.43
CA LEU A 50 0.41 1.60 10.21
C LEU A 50 1.54 1.74 9.18
N LEU A 51 2.75 1.32 9.56
CA LEU A 51 3.92 1.34 8.66
C LEU A 51 3.80 0.33 7.50
N SER A 52 2.90 -0.64 7.63
CA SER A 52 2.57 -1.59 6.57
C SER A 52 1.12 -2.00 6.63
N TRP A 53 0.58 -2.47 5.51
CA TRP A 53 -0.76 -3.03 5.44
C TRP A 53 -0.79 -4.33 4.65
N GLN A 54 -1.80 -5.16 4.92
CA GLN A 54 -2.10 -6.34 4.12
C GLN A 54 -3.24 -6.06 3.15
N THR A 55 -3.21 -6.72 2.00
CA THR A 55 -4.29 -6.69 1.02
C THR A 55 -4.26 -7.93 0.13
N THR A 56 -5.40 -8.25 -0.49
CA THR A 56 -5.53 -9.40 -1.38
C THR A 56 -5.95 -8.92 -2.76
N ILE A 57 -5.25 -9.36 -3.79
CA ILE A 57 -5.63 -9.09 -5.18
C ILE A 57 -5.97 -10.40 -5.87
N GLU A 58 -6.94 -10.36 -6.77
CA GLU A 58 -7.45 -11.52 -7.50
C GLU A 58 -6.78 -11.62 -8.85
N LYS A 59 -6.45 -12.83 -9.31
CA LYS A 59 -5.83 -13.06 -10.62
C LYS A 59 -6.83 -12.77 -11.73
N ALA A 60 -6.41 -11.99 -12.72
CA ALA A 60 -7.16 -11.84 -13.96
C ALA A 60 -6.78 -12.99 -14.91
N GLU A 61 -7.78 -13.55 -15.61
CA GLU A 61 -7.65 -14.77 -16.42
C GLU A 61 -6.50 -14.70 -17.44
N GLU A 62 -6.31 -13.54 -18.09
CA GLU A 62 -5.33 -13.39 -19.18
C GLU A 62 -4.04 -12.63 -18.80
N ARG A 63 -3.98 -11.97 -17.63
CA ARG A 63 -2.91 -10.99 -17.33
C ARG A 63 -2.26 -11.16 -15.96
N GLY A 64 -2.58 -12.23 -15.24
CA GLY A 64 -2.03 -12.49 -13.92
C GLY A 64 -2.53 -11.46 -12.90
N PHE A 65 -1.65 -10.95 -12.04
CA PHE A 65 -2.05 -10.06 -10.95
C PHE A 65 -2.01 -8.57 -11.30
N GLY A 66 -1.66 -8.18 -12.52
CA GLY A 66 -1.86 -6.79 -12.98
C GLY A 66 -0.81 -5.78 -12.51
N PHE A 67 0.33 -6.21 -11.98
CA PHE A 67 1.43 -5.30 -11.62
C PHE A 67 2.80 -5.87 -11.99
N GLY A 68 3.75 -4.96 -12.23
CA GLY A 68 5.17 -5.28 -12.38
C GLY A 68 5.93 -4.99 -11.09
N VAL A 69 7.02 -5.71 -10.86
CA VAL A 69 7.93 -5.49 -9.72
C VAL A 69 9.32 -5.07 -10.18
N ARG A 70 10.09 -4.44 -9.29
CA ARG A 70 11.52 -4.10 -9.47
C ARG A 70 12.27 -4.25 -8.16
N GLY A 71 13.57 -4.52 -8.24
CA GLY A 71 14.44 -4.73 -7.09
C GLY A 71 14.54 -6.21 -6.76
N GLY A 72 14.97 -6.50 -5.54
CA GLY A 72 15.43 -7.82 -5.13
C GLY A 72 16.82 -7.71 -4.51
N ALA A 73 17.19 -8.70 -3.70
CA ALA A 73 18.48 -8.74 -3.03
C ALA A 73 19.67 -8.75 -4.02
N ASP A 74 19.47 -9.32 -5.21
CA ASP A 74 20.40 -9.33 -6.35
C ASP A 74 20.65 -7.93 -6.96
N PHE A 75 19.79 -6.96 -6.63
CA PHE A 75 19.95 -5.56 -7.02
C PHE A 75 20.25 -4.64 -5.84
N GLU A 76 20.46 -5.21 -4.64
CA GLU A 76 20.63 -4.46 -3.38
C GLU A 76 19.50 -3.43 -3.15
N LEU A 77 18.29 -3.76 -3.61
CA LEU A 77 17.12 -2.89 -3.54
C LEU A 77 15.92 -3.66 -2.97
N PRO A 78 15.08 -3.02 -2.14
CA PRO A 78 13.78 -3.57 -1.79
C PRO A 78 12.95 -3.90 -3.04
N LEU A 79 11.99 -4.81 -2.91
CA LEU A 79 11.05 -5.09 -3.99
C LEU A 79 9.95 -4.00 -4.04
N TYR A 80 9.88 -3.28 -5.15
CA TYR A 80 8.91 -2.21 -5.40
C TYR A 80 7.85 -2.64 -6.41
N ILE A 81 6.63 -2.11 -6.25
CA ILE A 81 5.63 -2.06 -7.32
C ILE A 81 6.14 -1.07 -8.37
N LEU A 82 6.48 -1.58 -9.55
CA LEU A 82 7.02 -0.79 -10.66
C LEU A 82 5.93 -0.15 -11.52
N ARG A 83 4.87 -0.92 -11.81
CA ARG A 83 3.78 -0.52 -12.70
C ARG A 83 2.50 -1.23 -12.27
N LEU A 84 1.38 -0.53 -12.42
CA LEU A 84 0.05 -1.12 -12.43
C LEU A 84 -0.45 -1.06 -13.88
N TYR A 85 -0.98 -2.14 -14.43
CA TYR A 85 -1.43 -2.15 -15.82
C TYR A 85 -2.79 -1.42 -15.95
N GLU A 86 -2.88 -0.47 -16.90
CA GLU A 86 -3.92 0.58 -16.98
C GLU A 86 -5.33 0.09 -17.31
N ASN A 87 -5.48 -1.12 -17.86
CA ASN A 87 -6.77 -1.69 -18.25
C ASN A 87 -7.50 -2.40 -17.10
N GLU A 88 -7.11 -2.13 -15.85
CA GLU A 88 -7.68 -2.77 -14.69
C GLU A 88 -8.41 -1.75 -13.82
N ASP A 89 -9.53 -2.19 -13.25
CA ASP A 89 -10.28 -1.39 -12.29
C ASP A 89 -9.35 -0.98 -11.13
N LYS A 90 -9.17 0.32 -10.91
CA LYS A 90 -8.35 0.87 -9.82
C LYS A 90 -8.79 0.33 -8.46
N THR A 91 -10.05 -0.09 -8.31
CA THR A 91 -10.56 -0.73 -7.09
C THR A 91 -9.90 -2.09 -6.82
N ARG A 92 -9.55 -2.85 -7.87
CA ARG A 92 -8.90 -4.18 -7.78
C ARG A 92 -7.58 -4.12 -7.04
N PHE A 93 -6.83 -3.04 -7.21
CA PHE A 93 -5.53 -2.85 -6.55
C PHE A 93 -5.63 -2.42 -5.09
N ARG A 94 -6.84 -2.20 -4.54
CA ARG A 94 -7.08 -1.97 -3.10
C ARG A 94 -6.16 -0.92 -2.45
N GLY A 95 -5.81 0.11 -3.22
CA GLY A 95 -4.95 1.22 -2.81
C GLY A 95 -3.44 0.97 -2.96
N ILE A 96 -3.02 -0.10 -3.63
CA ILE A 96 -1.64 -0.28 -4.10
C ILE A 96 -1.32 0.83 -5.11
N ARG A 97 -0.08 1.33 -5.07
CA ARG A 97 0.44 2.37 -5.96
C ARG A 97 1.84 2.00 -6.44
N VAL A 98 2.23 2.57 -7.57
CA VAL A 98 3.63 2.55 -8.01
C VAL A 98 4.52 3.15 -6.92
N GLY A 99 5.66 2.50 -6.67
CA GLY A 99 6.59 2.85 -5.60
C GLY A 99 6.31 2.18 -4.26
N ASP A 100 5.15 1.53 -4.06
CA ASP A 100 4.92 0.75 -2.83
C ASP A 100 5.95 -0.39 -2.72
N VAL A 101 6.37 -0.70 -1.50
CA VAL A 101 7.37 -1.72 -1.22
C VAL A 101 6.70 -3.01 -0.78
N LEU A 102 6.95 -4.11 -1.47
CA LEU A 102 6.50 -5.44 -1.08
C LEU A 102 7.36 -5.95 0.07
N LEU A 103 6.71 -6.34 1.16
CA LEU A 103 7.35 -6.90 2.35
C LEU A 103 7.07 -8.40 2.49
N ALA A 104 5.91 -8.86 2.01
CA ALA A 104 5.55 -10.27 2.02
C ALA A 104 4.58 -10.62 0.90
N VAL A 105 4.63 -11.88 0.45
CA VAL A 105 3.71 -12.49 -0.51
C VAL A 105 3.18 -13.79 0.11
N ASN A 106 1.85 -13.94 0.18
CA ASN A 106 1.17 -15.08 0.82
C ASN A 106 1.76 -15.43 2.19
N SER A 107 1.91 -14.42 3.04
CA SER A 107 2.48 -14.52 4.39
C SER A 107 3.98 -14.86 4.46
N ILE A 108 4.67 -15.07 3.34
CA ILE A 108 6.11 -15.30 3.28
C ILE A 108 6.83 -13.95 3.21
N ASN A 109 7.74 -13.70 4.15
CA ASN A 109 8.61 -12.52 4.12
C ASN A 109 9.62 -12.64 2.96
N ILE A 110 9.69 -11.60 2.13
CA ILE A 110 10.50 -11.59 0.90
C ILE A 110 11.68 -10.62 0.96
N ALA A 111 12.03 -10.09 2.13
CA ALA A 111 13.06 -9.04 2.27
C ALA A 111 14.41 -9.40 1.63
N ASN A 112 14.78 -10.69 1.64
CA ASN A 112 16.06 -11.20 1.13
C ASN A 112 15.90 -11.98 -0.20
N PHE A 113 14.74 -11.93 -0.83
CA PHE A 113 14.51 -12.66 -2.07
C PHE A 113 15.19 -11.94 -3.23
N THR A 114 15.77 -12.69 -4.16
CA THR A 114 16.13 -12.14 -5.47
C THR A 114 14.88 -11.75 -6.25
N HIS A 115 15.05 -10.93 -7.28
CA HIS A 115 13.96 -10.57 -8.18
C HIS A 115 13.22 -11.81 -8.69
N GLN A 116 13.97 -12.80 -9.20
CA GLN A 116 13.40 -13.99 -9.79
C GLN A 116 12.66 -14.84 -8.74
N GLN A 117 13.21 -15.00 -7.55
CA GLN A 117 12.54 -15.73 -6.46
C GLN A 117 11.19 -15.10 -6.09
N ALA A 118 11.12 -13.78 -6.02
CA ALA A 118 9.88 -13.06 -5.75
C ALA A 118 8.86 -13.20 -6.88
N VAL A 119 9.30 -13.09 -8.14
CA VAL A 119 8.46 -13.29 -9.33
C VAL A 119 7.89 -14.70 -9.35
N ASP A 120 8.70 -15.72 -9.09
CA ASP A 120 8.28 -17.11 -9.07
C ASP A 120 7.26 -17.37 -7.95
N LEU A 121 7.47 -16.77 -6.77
CA LEU A 121 6.52 -16.88 -5.66
C LEU A 121 5.16 -16.25 -6.02
N ILE A 122 5.15 -15.09 -6.68
CA ILE A 122 3.92 -14.44 -7.15
C ILE A 122 3.23 -15.33 -8.20
N LYS A 123 3.97 -15.85 -9.19
CA LYS A 123 3.42 -16.69 -10.26
C LYS A 123 2.85 -18.02 -9.76
N LYS A 124 3.41 -18.60 -8.69
CA LYS A 124 2.89 -19.80 -8.03
C LYS A 124 1.54 -19.60 -7.34
N SER A 125 1.11 -18.35 -7.17
CA SER A 125 -0.20 -18.05 -6.59
C SER A 125 -1.32 -18.35 -7.58
N TYR A 126 -2.39 -18.97 -7.09
CA TYR A 126 -3.55 -19.37 -7.89
C TYR A 126 -4.46 -18.18 -8.17
N GLN A 127 -5.66 -18.16 -7.58
CA GLN A 127 -6.69 -17.15 -7.86
C GLN A 127 -6.50 -15.86 -7.06
N THR A 128 -5.78 -15.91 -5.95
CA THR A 128 -5.56 -14.75 -5.08
C THR A 128 -4.10 -14.63 -4.68
N LEU A 129 -3.67 -13.40 -4.44
CA LEU A 129 -2.34 -13.06 -3.94
C LEU A 129 -2.49 -12.15 -2.74
N GLN A 130 -2.07 -12.61 -1.57
CA GLN A 130 -1.99 -11.76 -0.39
C GLN A 130 -0.65 -11.04 -0.38
N LEU A 131 -0.68 -9.72 -0.21
CA LEU A 131 0.49 -8.87 -0.17
C LEU A 131 0.54 -8.12 1.16
N ARG A 132 1.72 -8.06 1.77
CA ARG A 132 2.02 -7.06 2.80
C ARG A 132 2.91 -6.00 2.21
N LEU A 133 2.50 -4.74 2.30
CA LEU A 133 3.13 -3.61 1.63
C LEU A 133 3.43 -2.49 2.61
N ARG A 134 4.45 -1.70 2.30
CA ARG A 134 4.71 -0.39 2.92
C ARG A 134 4.56 0.71 1.88
N ARG A 135 4.09 1.87 2.33
CA ARG A 135 3.80 3.00 1.44
C ARG A 135 5.11 3.54 0.87
N GLY A 136 5.18 3.58 -0.45
CA GLY A 136 6.27 4.25 -1.16
C GLY A 136 6.12 5.75 -1.18
N ASN A 137 7.17 6.43 -1.65
CA ASN A 137 7.14 7.87 -1.96
C ASN A 137 6.61 8.16 -3.38
N GLY A 138 6.09 7.14 -4.09
CA GLY A 138 5.62 7.27 -5.47
C GLY A 138 6.71 7.14 -6.54
N THR A 139 7.97 6.93 -6.14
CA THR A 139 9.09 6.73 -7.05
C THR A 139 9.69 5.33 -6.88
N VAL A 140 10.25 4.80 -7.96
CA VAL A 140 10.98 3.54 -7.95
C VAL A 140 12.41 3.83 -8.37
N PRO A 141 13.43 3.50 -7.56
CA PRO A 141 14.82 3.70 -7.94
C PRO A 141 15.14 3.03 -9.28
N ALA A 142 15.99 3.69 -10.07
CA ALA A 142 16.59 3.05 -11.25
C ALA A 142 17.53 1.94 -10.76
N LEU A 143 17.57 0.82 -11.50
CA LEU A 143 18.61 -0.18 -11.27
C LEU A 143 19.94 0.45 -11.70
N SER A 144 20.92 0.45 -10.81
CA SER A 144 22.30 0.80 -11.16
C SER A 144 22.74 -0.13 -12.30
N ARG A 145 23.02 0.41 -13.49
CA ARG A 145 23.71 -0.33 -14.57
C ARG A 145 25.11 -0.67 -14.08
N GLY A 146 25.28 -1.72 -13.29
CA GLY A 146 26.54 -1.91 -12.58
C GLY A 146 26.75 -3.26 -11.92
N PHE A 147 26.00 -4.29 -12.28
CA PHE A 147 26.34 -5.67 -11.88
C PHE A 147 26.09 -6.62 -13.05
N SER A 148 26.85 -6.41 -14.13
CA SER A 148 27.30 -7.53 -14.95
C SER A 148 28.53 -8.11 -14.26
N ARG A 149 28.33 -9.18 -13.49
CA ARG A 149 29.39 -10.14 -13.18
C ARG A 149 28.84 -11.53 -13.35
#